data_AF-A0A2T2UTS3-F1
#
_entry.id   AF-A0A2T2UTS3-F1
#
_cell.length_a   1.000
_cell.length_b   1.000
_cell.length_c   1.000
_cell.angle_alpha   90.00
_cell.angle_beta   90.00
_cell.angle_gamma   90.00
#
_symmetry.space_group_name_H-M   'P 1'
#
loop_
_entity.id
_entity.type
_entity.pdbx_description
1 polymer ?
#
loop_
_entity_poly.entity_id
_entity_poly.type
_entity_poly.pdbx_seq_one_letter_code
_entity_poly.pdbx_strand_id
1 'polypeptide(L)'
;MSDAQSAPEDPPTETLRTFLYLDTDLANTLSAQLLDRPATDTEEGDAYPSRYDRLEEALGPTLAHPSPLHHDTVRNRLEPGHFLRVSGTALLEDYDMLGAICERWLEIADALVAAHVFQEYGFSGERELQRLRQEIKKLLSKTDDESRAKTLKSQLHSLPSDFDDIFNQAAKNMGMHEQKEWIEQHLGLFNDLFHGDSSSVSLTREDDEGVAFNAPLDDAHLRTEKGRLRLLYNGSWLGAWTLVGQVTALPDRYEDPGIEEVEAGGGSEHMRDNFRGMIGPVQEIYDSVYESESVAEVVLRPLALYRETVVERAEDAASL
;
A
#
# COMPACT_ATOMS: atom_id res chain seq x y z
N MET A 1 -25.23 25.72 50.77
CA MET A 1 -25.05 24.29 50.42
C MET A 1 -25.11 24.25 48.90
N SER A 2 -23.96 24.04 48.27
CA SER A 2 -23.82 24.03 46.81
C SER A 2 -23.82 22.57 46.41
N ASP A 3 -24.90 22.13 45.78
CA ASP A 3 -24.96 20.80 45.16
C ASP A 3 -24.03 20.82 43.96
N ALA A 4 -22.87 20.17 44.10
CA ALA A 4 -22.01 19.87 42.97
C ALA A 4 -22.71 18.78 42.14
N GLN A 5 -23.22 19.16 40.97
CA GLN A 5 -23.61 18.20 39.94
C GLN A 5 -22.35 17.46 39.49
N SER A 6 -22.28 16.17 39.82
CA SER A 6 -21.31 15.25 39.23
C SER A 6 -21.42 15.32 37.71
N ALA A 7 -20.29 15.46 37.02
CA ALA A 7 -20.25 15.36 35.56
C ALA A 7 -20.83 14.00 35.13
N PRO A 8 -21.54 13.92 34.00
CA PRO A 8 -22.00 12.64 33.47
C PRO A 8 -20.77 11.75 33.23
N GLU A 9 -20.76 10.55 33.84
CA GLU A 9 -19.76 9.54 33.56
C GLU A 9 -19.90 9.12 32.09
N ASP A 10 -18.79 9.14 31.35
CA ASP A 10 -18.76 8.66 29.97
C ASP A 10 -19.23 7.20 29.91
N PRO A 11 -20.01 6.82 28.87
CA PRO A 11 -20.53 5.47 28.78
C PRO A 11 -19.39 4.43 28.78
N PRO A 12 -19.58 3.25 29.39
CA PRO A 12 -18.58 2.20 29.36
C PRO A 12 -18.24 1.84 27.91
N THR A 13 -16.96 1.87 27.57
CA THR A 13 -16.47 1.52 26.23
C THR A 13 -15.76 0.16 26.25
N GLU A 14 -15.84 -0.56 25.14
CA GLU A 14 -15.14 -1.82 24.92
C GLU A 14 -14.24 -1.70 23.68
N THR A 15 -13.01 -2.21 23.76
CA THR A 15 -12.08 -2.22 22.62
C THR A 15 -12.19 -3.56 21.90
N LEU A 16 -12.68 -3.53 20.66
CA LEU A 16 -12.76 -4.70 19.80
C LEU A 16 -11.52 -4.78 18.90
N ARG A 17 -10.95 -5.98 18.79
CA ARG A 17 -9.80 -6.27 17.92
C ARG A 17 -10.24 -7.03 16.69
N THR A 18 -9.96 -6.46 15.52
CA THR A 18 -10.19 -7.09 14.22
C THR A 18 -8.86 -7.57 13.66
N PHE A 19 -8.62 -8.88 13.69
CA PHE A 19 -7.38 -9.49 13.23
C PHE A 19 -7.40 -9.72 11.71
N LEU A 20 -6.34 -9.30 11.03
CA LEU A 20 -6.03 -9.73 9.66
C LEU A 20 -5.07 -10.92 9.65
N TYR A 21 -4.14 -10.95 10.60
CA TYR A 21 -3.11 -11.97 10.72
C TYR A 21 -2.95 -12.39 12.19
N LEU A 22 -2.79 -13.69 12.43
CA LEU A 22 -2.41 -14.24 13.72
C LEU A 22 -1.68 -15.57 13.52
N ASP A 23 -0.37 -15.61 13.84
CA ASP A 23 0.41 -16.85 13.89
C ASP A 23 -0.01 -17.64 15.14
N THR A 24 -0.98 -18.54 14.96
CA THR A 24 -1.54 -19.33 16.07
C THR A 24 -0.52 -20.30 16.65
N ASP A 25 0.43 -20.79 15.85
CA ASP A 25 1.41 -21.77 16.29
C ASP A 25 2.47 -21.10 17.17
N LEU A 26 2.93 -19.91 16.77
CA LEU A 26 3.78 -19.07 17.59
C LEU A 26 3.04 -18.62 18.86
N ALA A 27 1.78 -18.18 18.74
CA ALA A 27 0.98 -17.78 19.88
C ALA A 27 0.82 -18.91 20.91
N ASN A 28 0.54 -20.13 20.46
CA ASN A 28 0.42 -21.31 21.33
C ASN A 28 1.76 -21.66 21.99
N THR A 29 2.86 -21.58 21.22
CA THR A 29 4.22 -21.84 21.74
C THR A 29 4.60 -20.85 22.83
N LEU A 30 4.38 -19.55 22.60
CA LEU A 30 4.64 -18.50 23.58
C LEU A 30 3.73 -18.62 24.79
N SER A 31 2.44 -18.93 24.59
CA SER A 31 1.49 -19.15 25.69
C SER A 31 1.95 -20.29 26.60
N ALA A 32 2.42 -21.40 26.03
CA ALA A 32 2.95 -22.52 26.81
C ALA A 32 4.19 -22.15 27.62
N GLN A 33 5.06 -21.29 27.07
CA GLN A 33 6.28 -20.85 27.73
C GLN A 33 6.02 -19.81 28.84
N LEU A 34 5.05 -18.92 28.64
CA LEU A 34 4.82 -17.76 29.52
C LEU A 34 3.74 -18.01 30.57
N LEU A 35 2.73 -18.84 30.27
CA LEU A 35 1.56 -19.06 31.12
C LEU A 35 1.60 -20.40 31.88
N ASP A 36 2.67 -21.20 31.73
CA ASP A 36 2.87 -22.51 32.35
C ASP A 36 1.66 -23.45 32.19
N ARG A 37 1.01 -23.39 31.00
CA ARG A 37 -0.10 -24.26 30.62
C ARG A 37 0.30 -25.12 29.42
N PRO A 38 -0.02 -26.43 29.43
CA PRO A 38 0.24 -27.27 28.27
C PRO A 38 -0.58 -26.77 27.07
N ALA A 39 0.02 -26.79 25.87
CA ALA A 39 -0.58 -26.36 24.60
C ALA A 39 -1.85 -27.15 24.18
N THR A 40 -2.35 -28.05 25.04
CA THR A 40 -3.39 -29.02 24.76
C THR A 40 -4.77 -28.68 25.34
N ASP A 41 -4.92 -27.58 26.08
CA ASP A 41 -6.25 -27.16 26.53
C ASP A 41 -7.04 -26.58 25.34
N THR A 42 -7.66 -27.52 24.63
CA THR A 42 -8.88 -27.36 23.86
C THR A 42 -9.98 -26.93 24.83
N GLU A 43 -9.90 -25.72 25.38
CA GLU A 43 -11.12 -25.03 25.81
C GLU A 43 -11.92 -24.74 24.54
N GLU A 44 -12.77 -25.70 24.14
CA GLU A 44 -13.72 -25.63 23.02
C GLU A 44 -14.71 -24.45 23.09
N GLY A 45 -14.55 -23.54 24.06
CA GLY A 45 -15.39 -22.35 24.24
C GLY A 45 -14.65 -21.01 24.34
N ASP A 46 -13.31 -20.98 24.43
CA ASP A 46 -12.59 -19.71 24.59
C ASP A 46 -12.14 -19.19 23.22
N ALA A 47 -12.88 -18.19 22.70
CA ALA A 47 -12.66 -17.65 21.37
C ALA A 47 -11.22 -17.12 21.23
N TYR A 48 -10.54 -17.44 20.12
CA TYR A 48 -9.15 -17.03 19.86
C TYR A 48 -8.74 -15.60 20.24
N PRO A 49 -9.59 -14.56 20.07
CA PRO A 49 -9.28 -13.20 20.56
C PRO A 49 -8.94 -13.16 22.06
N SER A 50 -9.70 -13.84 22.92
CA SER A 50 -9.46 -13.84 24.38
C SER A 50 -8.14 -14.51 24.76
N ARG A 51 -7.72 -15.52 23.98
CA ARG A 51 -6.44 -16.21 24.16
C ARG A 51 -5.26 -15.31 23.79
N TYR A 52 -5.38 -14.60 22.68
CA TYR A 52 -4.37 -13.64 22.27
C TYR A 52 -4.24 -12.48 23.26
N ASP A 53 -5.36 -11.96 23.78
CA ASP A 53 -5.34 -10.87 24.76
C ASP A 53 -4.54 -11.24 26.02
N ARG A 54 -4.72 -12.46 26.55
CA ARG A 54 -3.94 -12.98 27.68
C ARG A 54 -2.46 -13.15 27.34
N LEU A 55 -2.15 -13.61 26.13
CA LEU A 55 -0.78 -13.75 25.67
C LEU A 55 -0.09 -12.38 25.57
N GLU A 56 -0.76 -11.40 24.98
CA GLU A 56 -0.22 -10.03 24.86
C GLU A 56 -0.05 -9.39 26.24
N GLU A 57 -0.99 -9.61 27.18
CA GLU A 57 -0.87 -9.19 28.57
C GLU A 57 0.36 -9.83 29.26
N ALA A 58 0.58 -11.13 29.06
CA ALA A 58 1.75 -11.84 29.58
C ALA A 58 3.07 -11.36 28.93
N LEU A 59 3.04 -11.02 27.65
CA LEU A 59 4.15 -10.40 26.94
C LEU A 59 4.38 -8.95 27.39
N GLY A 60 3.41 -8.28 28.03
CA GLY A 60 3.41 -6.86 28.39
C GLY A 60 4.75 -6.30 28.88
N PRO A 61 5.45 -6.93 29.84
CA PRO A 61 6.76 -6.46 30.31
C PRO A 61 7.89 -6.55 29.27
N THR A 62 7.74 -7.43 28.29
CA THR A 62 8.70 -7.69 27.20
C THR A 62 8.35 -6.96 25.90
N LEU A 63 7.11 -6.46 25.77
CA LEU A 63 6.67 -5.66 24.63
C LEU A 63 7.24 -4.25 24.75
N ALA A 64 8.32 -4.01 24.01
CA ALA A 64 8.84 -2.66 23.90
C ALA A 64 7.95 -1.81 22.98
N HIS A 65 7.72 -0.57 23.39
CA HIS A 65 7.03 0.46 22.62
C HIS A 65 7.96 1.67 22.39
N PRO A 66 9.18 1.46 21.86
CA PRO A 66 10.15 2.54 21.79
C PRO A 66 9.65 3.55 20.75
N SER A 67 9.23 4.73 21.20
CA SER A 67 8.81 5.87 20.37
C SER A 67 9.28 7.15 21.05
N PRO A 68 9.74 8.18 20.31
CA PRO A 68 10.01 8.18 18.87
C PRO A 68 11.32 7.46 18.52
N LEU A 69 11.43 6.95 17.30
CA LEU A 69 12.66 6.41 16.71
C LEU A 69 13.15 7.29 15.57
N HIS A 70 14.46 7.23 15.33
CA HIS A 70 15.11 7.92 14.22
C HIS A 70 16.00 6.92 13.49
N HIS A 71 16.05 7.00 12.16
CA HIS A 71 16.78 6.06 11.30
C HIS A 71 18.22 5.79 11.77
N ASP A 72 18.97 6.84 12.14
CA ASP A 72 20.35 6.73 12.66
C ASP A 72 20.49 6.02 14.01
N THR A 73 19.45 6.03 14.85
CA THR A 73 19.55 5.58 16.25
C THR A 73 18.80 4.29 16.54
N VAL A 74 18.01 3.79 15.58
CA VAL A 74 17.11 2.64 15.77
C VAL A 74 17.85 1.40 16.27
N ARG A 75 19.05 1.14 15.73
CA ARG A 75 19.89 -0.01 16.12
C ARG A 75 20.38 0.04 17.58
N ASN A 76 20.49 1.23 18.15
CA ASN A 76 20.91 1.39 19.55
C ASN A 76 19.73 1.27 20.53
N ARG A 77 18.49 1.28 20.02
CA ARG A 77 17.26 1.25 20.82
C ARG A 77 16.51 -0.07 20.72
N LEU A 78 16.78 -0.84 19.68
CA LEU A 78 16.17 -2.14 19.43
C LEU A 78 17.21 -3.24 19.49
N GLU A 79 16.78 -4.41 19.94
CA GLU A 79 17.61 -5.61 19.99
C GLU A 79 16.87 -6.76 19.30
N PRO A 80 17.56 -7.56 18.46
CA PRO A 80 16.97 -8.77 17.90
C PRO A 80 16.46 -9.71 18.99
N GLY A 81 15.37 -10.42 18.71
CA GLY A 81 14.73 -11.35 19.63
C GLY A 81 13.69 -10.72 20.57
N HIS A 82 13.68 -9.40 20.72
CA HIS A 82 12.65 -8.71 21.51
C HIS A 82 11.33 -8.59 20.76
N PHE A 83 10.21 -8.60 21.50
CA PHE A 83 8.89 -8.35 20.93
C PHE A 83 8.59 -6.85 20.94
N LEU A 84 8.03 -6.38 19.83
CA LEU A 84 7.54 -5.03 19.66
C LEU A 84 6.05 -5.04 19.42
N ARG A 85 5.39 -4.00 19.94
CA ARG A 85 4.05 -3.60 19.52
C ARG A 85 4.15 -2.23 18.88
N VAL A 86 3.79 -2.15 17.60
CA VAL A 86 3.87 -0.95 16.79
C VAL A 86 2.48 -0.65 16.26
N SER A 87 2.00 0.57 16.47
CA SER A 87 0.71 1.04 15.96
C SER A 87 0.93 2.22 15.02
N GLY A 88 0.43 2.14 13.78
CA GLY A 88 0.68 3.17 12.77
C GLY A 88 -0.04 2.90 11.44
N THR A 89 0.35 3.66 10.42
CA THR A 89 -0.15 3.50 9.06
C THR A 89 0.46 2.25 8.45
N ALA A 90 -0.38 1.31 8.01
CA ALA A 90 0.07 0.06 7.40
C ALA A 90 -0.07 0.11 5.88
N LEU A 91 0.97 -0.32 5.18
CA LEU A 91 1.00 -0.50 3.74
C LEU A 91 1.25 -1.97 3.42
N LEU A 92 0.48 -2.55 2.50
CA LEU A 92 0.69 -3.92 2.01
C LEU A 92 1.55 -3.93 0.75
N GLU A 93 2.58 -4.76 0.75
CA GLU A 93 3.36 -5.13 -0.43
C GLU A 93 2.91 -6.54 -0.86
N ASP A 94 2.07 -6.63 -1.90
CA ASP A 94 1.52 -7.89 -2.40
C ASP A 94 2.22 -8.32 -3.69
N TYR A 95 3.21 -9.19 -3.55
CA TYR A 95 4.01 -9.67 -4.69
C TYR A 95 3.19 -10.52 -5.67
N ASP A 96 2.15 -11.22 -5.21
CA ASP A 96 1.25 -11.96 -6.11
C ASP A 96 0.44 -11.01 -6.99
N MET A 97 -0.01 -9.89 -6.43
CA MET A 97 -0.67 -8.86 -7.22
C MET A 97 0.29 -8.22 -8.22
N LEU A 98 1.56 -8.02 -7.85
CA LEU A 98 2.57 -7.55 -8.79
C LEU A 98 2.73 -8.52 -9.95
N GLY A 99 2.88 -9.81 -9.67
CA GLY A 99 2.94 -10.86 -10.69
C GLY A 99 1.75 -10.78 -11.64
N ALA A 100 0.53 -10.70 -11.10
CA ALA A 100 -0.69 -10.59 -11.89
C ALA A 100 -0.76 -9.30 -12.73
N ILE A 101 -0.26 -8.17 -12.23
CA ILE A 101 -0.16 -6.92 -12.98
C ILE A 101 0.84 -7.07 -14.14
N CYS A 102 1.99 -7.70 -13.89
CA CYS A 102 3.02 -7.92 -14.90
C CYS A 102 2.50 -8.80 -16.04
N GLU A 103 1.86 -9.93 -15.72
CA GLU A 103 1.28 -10.84 -16.70
C GLU A 103 0.22 -10.16 -17.59
N ARG A 104 -0.47 -9.16 -17.05
CA ARG A 104 -1.56 -8.44 -17.75
C ARG A 104 -1.20 -7.01 -18.13
N TRP A 105 0.08 -6.66 -18.15
CA TRP A 105 0.53 -5.27 -18.32
C TRP A 105 -0.07 -4.62 -19.57
N LEU A 106 -0.04 -5.30 -20.72
CA LEU A 106 -0.61 -4.75 -21.95
C LEU A 106 -2.11 -4.47 -21.85
N GLU A 107 -2.86 -5.36 -21.21
CA GLU A 107 -4.32 -5.18 -21.05
C GLU A 107 -4.62 -4.00 -20.11
N ILE A 108 -3.79 -3.83 -19.08
CA ILE A 108 -3.88 -2.71 -18.14
C ILE A 108 -3.49 -1.40 -18.83
N ALA A 109 -2.39 -1.40 -19.60
CA ALA A 109 -1.95 -0.28 -20.42
C ALA A 109 -3.04 0.15 -21.40
N ASP A 110 -3.63 -0.80 -22.12
CA ASP A 110 -4.73 -0.52 -23.04
C ASP A 110 -5.94 0.09 -22.32
N ALA A 111 -6.29 -0.43 -21.15
CA ALA A 111 -7.37 0.11 -20.33
C ALA A 111 -7.07 1.54 -19.81
N LEU A 112 -5.83 1.83 -19.42
CA LEU A 112 -5.39 3.16 -18.99
C LEU A 112 -5.42 4.17 -20.13
N VAL A 113 -4.92 3.77 -21.31
CA VAL A 113 -4.99 4.59 -22.53
C VAL A 113 -6.45 4.84 -22.90
N ALA A 114 -7.30 3.81 -22.85
CA ALA A 114 -8.73 3.95 -23.13
C ALA A 114 -9.39 4.93 -22.14
N ALA A 115 -9.06 4.84 -20.86
CA ALA A 115 -9.58 5.75 -19.84
C ALA A 115 -9.11 7.20 -20.06
N HIS A 116 -7.84 7.40 -20.45
CA HIS A 116 -7.29 8.71 -20.77
C HIS A 116 -7.98 9.34 -22.00
N VAL A 117 -8.09 8.59 -23.09
CA VAL A 117 -8.83 9.00 -24.29
C VAL A 117 -10.29 9.28 -23.95
N PHE A 118 -10.90 8.47 -23.09
CA PHE A 118 -12.27 8.70 -22.62
C PHE A 118 -12.41 10.00 -21.82
N GLN A 119 -11.46 10.34 -20.95
CA GLN A 119 -11.50 11.61 -20.22
C GLN A 119 -11.35 12.82 -21.14
N GLU A 120 -10.48 12.73 -22.15
CA GLU A 120 -10.21 13.85 -23.06
C GLU A 120 -11.33 14.05 -24.10
N TYR A 121 -11.92 12.96 -24.61
CA TYR A 121 -12.86 13.01 -25.74
C TYR A 121 -14.30 12.59 -25.38
N GLY A 122 -14.54 11.97 -24.22
CA GLY A 122 -15.86 11.51 -23.77
C GLY A 122 -16.48 10.39 -24.60
N PHE A 123 -17.69 9.94 -24.24
CA PHE A 123 -18.45 8.90 -24.96
C PHE A 123 -18.80 9.27 -26.41
N SER A 124 -18.76 10.56 -26.77
CA SER A 124 -19.10 11.05 -28.11
C SER A 124 -17.89 11.41 -28.96
N GLY A 125 -16.66 11.20 -28.47
CA GLY A 125 -15.43 11.62 -29.14
C GLY A 125 -15.36 11.25 -30.62
N GLU A 126 -15.70 10.01 -30.97
CA GLU A 126 -15.71 9.54 -32.35
C GLU A 126 -16.76 10.26 -33.22
N ARG A 127 -17.96 10.49 -32.68
CA ARG A 127 -19.02 11.23 -33.38
C ARG A 127 -18.66 12.69 -33.56
N GLU A 128 -18.04 13.31 -32.55
CA GLU A 128 -17.57 14.69 -32.58
C GLU A 128 -16.47 14.87 -33.64
N LEU A 129 -15.49 13.95 -33.67
CA LEU A 129 -14.41 13.92 -34.66
C LEU A 129 -14.95 13.78 -36.08
N GLN A 130 -15.89 12.86 -36.30
CA GLN A 130 -16.56 12.68 -37.59
C GLN A 130 -17.35 13.94 -38.00
N ARG A 131 -18.06 14.57 -37.06
CA ARG A 131 -18.80 15.81 -37.29
C ARG A 131 -17.88 16.96 -37.70
N LEU A 132 -16.77 17.16 -36.97
CA LEU A 132 -15.75 18.17 -37.27
C LEU A 132 -15.15 17.97 -38.66
N ARG A 133 -14.81 16.73 -39.02
CA ARG A 133 -14.31 16.39 -40.37
C ARG A 133 -15.32 16.71 -41.46
N GLN A 134 -16.60 16.39 -41.25
CA GLN A 134 -17.67 16.72 -42.20
C GLN A 134 -17.87 18.23 -42.32
N GLU A 135 -17.79 18.96 -41.22
CA GLU A 135 -17.93 20.42 -41.21
C GLU A 135 -16.78 21.11 -41.94
N ILE A 136 -15.53 20.70 -41.69
CA ILE A 136 -14.35 21.21 -42.42
C ILE A 136 -14.42 20.87 -43.91
N LYS A 137 -14.82 19.65 -44.28
CA LYS A 137 -15.04 19.27 -45.69
C LYS A 137 -16.12 20.13 -46.37
N LYS A 138 -17.20 20.44 -45.65
CA LYS A 138 -18.29 21.30 -46.14
C LYS A 138 -17.87 22.76 -46.27
N LEU A 139 -17.00 23.25 -45.38
CA LEU A 139 -16.40 24.59 -45.47
C LEU A 139 -15.41 24.67 -46.63
N LEU A 140 -14.62 23.62 -46.85
CA LEU A 140 -13.73 23.49 -48.01
C LEU A 140 -14.49 23.53 -49.34
N SER A 141 -15.63 22.83 -49.44
CA SER A 141 -16.44 22.84 -50.68
C SER A 141 -17.14 24.17 -50.97
N LYS A 142 -17.12 25.11 -50.02
CA LYS A 142 -17.81 26.41 -50.11
C LYS A 142 -16.86 27.61 -50.11
N THR A 143 -15.56 27.37 -50.03
CA THR A 143 -14.54 28.42 -49.93
C THR A 143 -13.83 28.57 -51.27
N ASP A 144 -13.92 29.75 -51.87
CA ASP A 144 -13.18 30.12 -53.08
C ASP A 144 -11.84 30.82 -52.76
N ASP A 145 -11.61 31.16 -51.48
CA ASP A 145 -10.39 31.78 -50.99
C ASP A 145 -9.28 30.73 -50.80
N GLU A 146 -8.24 30.83 -51.63
CA GLU A 146 -7.12 29.90 -51.68
C GLU A 146 -6.31 29.86 -50.37
N SER A 147 -6.20 30.99 -49.66
CA SER A 147 -5.50 31.07 -48.37
C SER A 147 -6.27 30.31 -47.28
N ARG A 148 -7.59 30.51 -47.24
CA ARG A 148 -8.48 29.85 -46.29
C ARG A 148 -8.66 28.37 -46.59
N ALA A 149 -8.70 28.00 -47.87
CA ALA A 149 -8.69 26.61 -48.31
C ALA A 149 -7.41 25.87 -47.89
N LYS A 150 -6.24 26.54 -47.95
CA LYS A 150 -4.97 25.98 -47.47
C LYS A 150 -4.99 25.72 -45.95
N THR A 151 -5.50 26.68 -45.17
CA THR A 151 -5.63 26.53 -43.71
C THR A 151 -6.59 25.41 -43.34
N LEU A 152 -7.77 25.33 -43.97
CA LEU A 152 -8.75 24.26 -43.73
C LEU A 152 -8.23 22.88 -44.14
N LYS A 153 -7.46 22.78 -45.24
CA LYS A 153 -6.78 21.52 -45.62
C LYS A 153 -5.75 21.10 -44.58
N SER A 154 -4.99 22.06 -44.05
CA SER A 154 -4.03 21.81 -42.97
C SER A 154 -4.73 21.32 -41.71
N GLN A 155 -5.84 21.97 -41.31
CA GLN A 155 -6.66 21.56 -40.17
C GLN A 155 -7.28 20.16 -40.36
N LEU A 156 -7.71 19.83 -41.58
CA LEU A 156 -8.25 18.50 -41.88
C LEU A 156 -7.15 17.42 -41.82
N HIS A 157 -5.93 17.74 -42.24
CA HIS A 157 -4.78 16.83 -42.18
C HIS A 157 -4.23 16.66 -40.75
N SER A 158 -4.34 17.68 -39.90
CA SER A 158 -3.93 17.59 -38.50
C SER A 158 -4.94 16.84 -37.62
N LEU A 159 -6.16 16.60 -38.11
CA LEU A 159 -7.14 15.80 -37.38
C LEU A 159 -6.87 14.30 -37.57
N PRO A 160 -6.86 13.51 -36.47
CA PRO A 160 -6.71 12.05 -36.49
C PRO A 160 -7.62 11.37 -37.52
N SER A 161 -7.14 10.31 -38.17
CA SER A 161 -7.83 9.70 -39.31
C SER A 161 -9.02 8.85 -38.90
N ASP A 162 -8.85 8.14 -37.79
CA ASP A 162 -9.86 7.42 -37.05
C ASP A 162 -9.63 7.60 -35.54
N PHE A 163 -10.53 7.03 -34.73
CA PHE A 163 -10.40 7.06 -33.28
C PHE A 163 -9.31 6.11 -32.79
N ASP A 164 -8.99 5.08 -33.59
CA ASP A 164 -7.88 4.15 -33.33
C ASP A 164 -6.53 4.86 -33.41
N ASP A 165 -6.36 5.83 -34.31
CA ASP A 165 -5.18 6.70 -34.39
C ASP A 165 -5.02 7.54 -33.12
N ILE A 166 -6.12 8.03 -32.52
CA ILE A 166 -6.10 8.77 -31.26
C ILE A 166 -5.60 7.86 -30.14
N PHE A 167 -6.14 6.65 -30.06
CA PHE A 167 -5.72 5.64 -29.10
C PHE A 167 -4.24 5.28 -29.27
N ASN A 168 -3.81 4.98 -30.50
CA ASN A 168 -2.42 4.62 -30.81
C ASN A 168 -1.45 5.77 -30.52
N GLN A 169 -1.85 7.01 -30.80
CA GLN A 169 -1.06 8.20 -30.49
C GLN A 169 -0.97 8.43 -28.98
N ALA A 170 -2.06 8.26 -28.24
CA ALA A 170 -2.08 8.36 -26.78
C ALA A 170 -1.21 7.26 -26.15
N ALA A 171 -1.38 6.00 -26.58
CA ALA A 171 -0.54 4.87 -26.18
C ALA A 171 0.95 5.15 -26.37
N LYS A 172 1.32 5.69 -27.55
CA LYS A 172 2.70 6.05 -27.85
C LYS A 172 3.22 7.21 -26.99
N ASN A 173 2.41 8.25 -26.79
CA ASN A 173 2.78 9.38 -25.94
C ASN A 173 2.98 8.98 -24.48
N MET A 174 2.25 7.97 -24.01
CA MET A 174 2.37 7.42 -22.66
C MET A 174 3.50 6.40 -22.52
N GLY A 175 4.14 5.96 -23.61
CA GLY A 175 5.25 4.99 -23.59
C GLY A 175 4.87 3.57 -23.10
N MET A 176 3.56 3.29 -22.92
CA MET A 176 3.09 2.10 -22.18
C MET A 176 3.37 0.78 -22.91
N HIS A 177 3.32 0.78 -24.25
CA HIS A 177 3.57 -0.41 -25.07
C HIS A 177 5.06 -0.65 -25.33
N GLU A 178 5.88 0.39 -25.28
CA GLU A 178 7.33 0.32 -25.52
C GLU A 178 8.06 -0.35 -24.34
N GLN A 179 7.44 -0.33 -23.16
CA GLN A 179 8.00 -0.89 -21.92
C GLN A 179 7.73 -2.40 -21.75
N LYS A 180 6.95 -3.03 -22.64
CA LYS A 180 6.52 -4.43 -22.47
C LYS A 180 7.68 -5.40 -22.26
N GLU A 181 8.66 -5.41 -23.17
CA GLU A 181 9.79 -6.33 -23.07
C GLU A 181 10.63 -6.07 -21.83
N TRP A 182 10.81 -4.79 -21.44
CA TRP A 182 11.53 -4.44 -20.23
C TRP A 182 10.80 -4.94 -18.99
N ILE A 183 9.49 -4.71 -18.91
CA ILE A 183 8.62 -5.13 -17.81
C ILE A 183 8.62 -6.65 -17.69
N GLU A 184 8.33 -7.37 -18.76
CA GLU A 184 8.28 -8.84 -18.74
C GLU A 184 9.65 -9.45 -18.36
N GLN A 185 10.76 -8.91 -18.87
CA GLN A 185 12.10 -9.45 -18.61
C GLN A 185 12.62 -9.14 -17.21
N HIS A 186 12.41 -7.92 -16.72
CA HIS A 186 13.05 -7.47 -15.49
C HIS A 186 12.11 -7.68 -14.29
N LEU A 187 10.81 -7.49 -14.45
CA LEU A 187 9.85 -7.65 -13.35
C LEU A 187 9.38 -9.09 -13.18
N GLY A 188 9.37 -9.87 -14.26
CA GLY A 188 9.24 -11.32 -14.16
C GLY A 188 10.34 -11.92 -13.27
N LEU A 189 11.58 -11.44 -13.42
CA LEU A 189 12.71 -11.86 -12.58
C LEU A 189 12.53 -11.46 -11.11
N PHE A 190 12.00 -10.25 -10.84
CA PHE A 190 11.65 -9.86 -9.47
C PHE A 190 10.58 -10.77 -8.90
N ASN A 191 9.50 -10.96 -9.64
CA ASN A 191 8.42 -11.83 -9.22
C ASN A 191 8.94 -13.22 -8.91
N ASP A 192 9.78 -13.82 -9.77
CA ASP A 192 10.41 -15.12 -9.55
C ASP A 192 11.34 -15.17 -8.33
N LEU A 193 12.08 -14.09 -8.04
CA LEU A 193 13.00 -14.00 -6.90
C LEU A 193 12.26 -13.83 -5.56
N PHE A 194 11.13 -13.15 -5.56
CA PHE A 194 10.32 -12.87 -4.37
C PHE A 194 9.10 -13.80 -4.23
N HIS A 195 8.80 -14.63 -5.23
CA HIS A 195 7.71 -15.63 -5.26
C HIS A 195 7.85 -16.77 -4.24
N GLY A 196 8.81 -16.70 -3.33
CA GLY A 196 9.02 -17.69 -2.28
C GLY A 196 8.05 -17.54 -1.12
N ASP A 197 7.80 -16.30 -0.66
CA ASP A 197 7.09 -16.07 0.59
C ASP A 197 6.32 -14.74 0.56
N SER A 198 5.01 -14.84 0.32
CA SER A 198 3.98 -14.06 1.02
C SER A 198 3.93 -12.52 0.89
N SER A 199 2.73 -11.95 1.00
CA SER A 199 2.58 -10.50 1.08
C SER A 199 3.32 -9.95 2.31
N SER A 200 3.90 -8.76 2.23
CA SER A 200 4.55 -8.09 3.37
C SER A 200 3.69 -6.91 3.84
N VAL A 201 3.74 -6.58 5.13
CA VAL A 201 3.17 -5.34 5.64
C VAL A 201 4.27 -4.44 6.18
N SER A 202 4.27 -3.17 5.77
CA SER A 202 5.13 -2.12 6.27
C SER A 202 4.30 -1.17 7.13
N LEU A 203 4.66 -0.98 8.40
CA LEU A 203 4.07 0.03 9.27
C LEU A 203 5.01 1.21 9.48
N THR A 204 4.47 2.42 9.42
CA THR A 204 5.15 3.66 9.80
C THR A 204 4.36 4.39 10.89
N ARG A 205 5.06 5.03 11.82
CA ARG A 205 4.46 5.86 12.86
C ARG A 205 4.73 7.32 12.57
N GLU A 206 3.78 8.19 12.89
CA GLU A 206 3.92 9.63 12.66
C GLU A 206 5.07 10.25 13.47
N ASP A 207 5.35 9.69 14.66
CA ASP A 207 6.41 10.18 15.55
C ASP A 207 7.81 9.66 15.17
N ASP A 208 7.91 8.69 14.26
CA ASP A 208 9.19 8.12 13.85
C ASP A 208 9.74 8.82 12.60
N GLU A 209 11.02 9.19 12.64
CA GLU A 209 11.69 9.86 11.53
C GLU A 209 12.52 8.85 10.71
N GLY A 210 12.01 8.53 9.52
CA GLY A 210 12.65 7.60 8.60
C GLY A 210 12.73 6.16 9.12
N VAL A 211 11.73 5.66 9.87
CA VAL A 211 11.72 4.25 10.32
C VAL A 211 10.48 3.53 9.83
N ALA A 212 10.68 2.33 9.27
CA ALA A 212 9.60 1.44 8.85
C ALA A 212 9.74 0.07 9.49
N PHE A 213 8.60 -0.52 9.89
CA PHE A 213 8.52 -1.84 10.46
C PHE A 213 7.92 -2.80 9.45
N ASN A 214 8.73 -3.70 8.92
CA ASN A 214 8.34 -4.65 7.88
C ASN A 214 8.07 -6.02 8.50
N ALA A 215 6.99 -6.68 8.10
CA ALA A 215 6.68 -8.04 8.48
C ALA A 215 6.16 -8.87 7.30
N PRO A 216 6.83 -9.97 6.91
CA PRO A 216 6.30 -10.90 5.92
C PRO A 216 5.11 -11.68 6.50
N LEU A 217 4.01 -11.80 5.76
CA LEU A 217 2.75 -12.37 6.23
C LEU A 217 2.44 -13.73 5.59
N ASP A 218 2.80 -14.84 6.24
CA ASP A 218 2.40 -16.17 5.76
C ASP A 218 0.86 -16.30 5.58
N ASP A 219 0.44 -16.64 4.36
CA ASP A 219 -0.96 -16.82 3.99
C ASP A 219 -1.68 -17.86 4.87
N ALA A 220 -0.96 -18.85 5.42
CA ALA A 220 -1.49 -19.87 6.33
C ALA A 220 -2.04 -19.29 7.65
N HIS A 221 -1.57 -18.10 8.04
CA HIS A 221 -1.92 -17.44 9.29
C HIS A 221 -2.86 -16.24 9.10
N LEU A 222 -3.34 -16.00 7.88
CA LEU A 222 -4.36 -15.00 7.61
C LEU A 222 -5.70 -15.40 8.23
N ARG A 223 -6.32 -14.44 8.92
CA ARG A 223 -7.66 -14.59 9.54
C ARG A 223 -8.77 -14.08 8.63
N THR A 224 -8.41 -13.72 7.41
CA THR A 224 -9.25 -13.08 6.42
C THR A 224 -8.89 -13.62 5.03
N GLU A 225 -9.79 -13.45 4.06
CA GLU A 225 -9.46 -13.72 2.67
C GLU A 225 -8.37 -12.75 2.19
N LYS A 226 -7.39 -13.24 1.42
CA LYS A 226 -6.29 -12.42 0.86
C LYS A 226 -6.79 -11.18 0.12
N GLY A 227 -7.92 -11.28 -0.59
CA GLY A 227 -8.58 -10.15 -1.25
C GLY A 227 -9.03 -9.01 -0.32
N ARG A 228 -9.18 -9.25 0.99
CA ARG A 228 -9.47 -8.22 1.98
C ARG A 228 -8.22 -7.51 2.49
N LEU A 229 -7.01 -8.04 2.25
CA LEU A 229 -5.77 -7.31 2.54
C LEU A 229 -5.62 -6.05 1.68
N ARG A 230 -6.34 -5.97 0.55
CA ARG A 230 -6.41 -4.77 -0.30
C ARG A 230 -6.83 -3.51 0.45
N LEU A 231 -7.49 -3.66 1.60
CA LEU A 231 -7.82 -2.58 2.52
C LEU A 231 -6.57 -1.84 3.04
N LEU A 232 -5.41 -2.49 3.04
CA LEU A 232 -4.12 -1.94 3.46
C LEU A 232 -3.36 -1.23 2.32
N TYR A 233 -3.79 -1.33 1.05
CA TYR A 233 -3.04 -0.72 -0.07
C TYR A 233 -2.97 0.80 -0.01
N ASN A 234 -3.94 1.45 0.63
CA ASN A 234 -4.00 2.90 0.67
C ASN A 234 -3.63 3.51 2.03
N GLY A 235 -3.27 2.66 3.01
CA GLY A 235 -2.79 2.96 4.38
C GLY A 235 -3.58 3.90 5.29
N SER A 236 -4.23 4.92 4.75
CA SER A 236 -4.75 6.11 5.42
C SER A 236 -6.26 6.05 5.67
N TRP A 237 -7.02 5.25 4.93
CA TRP A 237 -8.49 5.28 4.96
C TRP A 237 -9.11 4.53 6.15
N LEU A 238 -8.34 3.70 6.85
CA LEU A 238 -8.88 2.78 7.88
C LEU A 238 -8.28 2.99 9.27
N GLY A 239 -7.54 4.08 9.49
CA GLY A 239 -6.92 4.38 10.78
C GLY A 239 -5.72 3.47 11.09
N ALA A 240 -5.20 3.59 12.31
CA ALA A 240 -3.99 2.91 12.73
C ALA A 240 -4.19 1.38 12.85
N TRP A 241 -3.23 0.65 12.28
CA TRP A 241 -3.08 -0.79 12.47
C TRP A 241 -2.03 -1.06 13.52
N THR A 242 -2.17 -2.18 14.22
CA THR A 242 -1.21 -2.65 15.22
C THR A 242 -0.56 -3.94 14.75
N LEU A 243 0.76 -3.90 14.65
CA LEU A 243 1.61 -5.05 14.40
C LEU A 243 2.32 -5.43 15.70
N VAL A 244 2.17 -6.68 16.09
CA VAL A 244 2.94 -7.28 17.18
C VAL A 244 3.83 -8.36 16.60
N GLY A 245 5.12 -8.32 16.90
CA GLY A 245 6.08 -9.26 16.32
C GLY A 245 7.44 -9.24 17.00
N GLN A 246 8.24 -10.25 16.73
CA GLN A 246 9.60 -10.38 17.24
C GLN A 246 10.59 -9.74 16.25
N VAL A 247 11.50 -8.90 16.74
CA VAL A 247 12.58 -8.32 15.91
C VAL A 247 13.49 -9.44 15.42
N THR A 248 13.56 -9.64 14.11
CA THR A 248 14.45 -10.63 13.48
C THR A 248 15.65 -9.98 12.81
N ALA A 249 15.49 -8.78 12.27
CA ALA A 249 16.59 -8.01 11.69
C ALA A 249 16.44 -6.52 11.96
N LEU A 250 17.60 -5.85 12.03
CA LEU A 250 17.74 -4.41 12.18
C LEU A 250 18.59 -3.91 11.00
N PRO A 251 18.43 -2.64 10.60
CA PRO A 251 19.22 -2.10 9.51
C PRO A 251 20.69 -2.08 9.91
N ASP A 252 21.55 -2.44 8.96
CA ASP A 252 22.98 -2.26 9.16
C ASP A 252 23.29 -0.77 9.30
N ARG A 253 24.37 -0.44 10.03
CA ARG A 253 24.75 0.98 10.16
C ARG A 253 24.92 1.52 8.75
N TYR A 254 24.17 2.57 8.42
CA TYR A 254 24.46 3.38 7.26
C TYR A 254 25.79 4.08 7.56
N GLU A 255 26.90 3.40 7.26
CA GLU A 255 28.17 4.10 7.11
C GLU A 255 28.01 4.89 5.83
N ASP A 256 27.68 6.17 5.96
CA ASP A 256 27.73 7.14 4.86
C ASP A 256 29.02 6.89 4.08
N PRO A 257 28.97 6.27 2.88
CA PRO A 257 30.15 5.97 2.12
C PRO A 257 30.61 7.33 1.60
N GLY A 258 31.51 7.97 2.37
CA GLY A 258 31.90 9.36 2.23
C GLY A 258 31.76 9.87 0.81
N ILE A 259 30.82 10.80 0.63
CA ILE A 259 30.43 11.42 -0.63
C ILE A 259 31.69 11.84 -1.41
N GLU A 260 32.14 11.01 -2.35
CA GLU A 260 32.68 11.53 -3.60
C GLU A 260 31.47 11.94 -4.42
N GLU A 261 31.27 13.25 -4.56
CA GLU A 261 30.27 13.83 -5.46
C GLU A 261 30.55 13.34 -6.88
N VAL A 262 29.90 12.24 -7.26
CA VAL A 262 29.73 11.88 -8.67
C VAL A 262 28.53 12.67 -9.16
N GLU A 263 28.83 13.73 -9.91
CA GLU A 263 27.84 14.52 -10.64
C GLU A 263 26.94 13.62 -11.51
N ALA A 264 25.63 13.75 -11.29
CA ALA A 264 24.53 13.43 -12.20
C ALA A 264 24.52 12.03 -12.86
N GLY A 265 23.89 11.08 -12.17
CA GLY A 265 23.35 9.84 -12.73
C GLY A 265 22.54 9.11 -11.65
N GLY A 266 21.28 9.49 -11.49
CA GLY A 266 20.42 9.07 -10.36
C GLY A 266 20.03 7.59 -10.33
N GLY A 267 19.73 7.12 -9.12
CA GLY A 267 19.11 5.84 -8.81
C GLY A 267 19.78 5.17 -7.61
N SER A 268 19.30 5.43 -6.40
CA SER A 268 19.74 4.75 -5.17
C SER A 268 19.41 3.25 -5.23
N GLU A 269 20.32 2.43 -4.72
CA GLU A 269 20.44 0.98 -4.94
C GLU A 269 19.55 0.10 -4.03
N HIS A 270 18.23 0.25 -4.05
CA HIS A 270 17.31 -0.73 -3.44
C HIS A 270 16.23 -1.22 -4.40
N MET A 271 16.15 -2.54 -4.59
CA MET A 271 15.13 -3.23 -5.41
C MET A 271 13.68 -2.87 -5.03
N ARG A 272 13.44 -2.55 -3.75
CA ARG A 272 12.13 -2.10 -3.24
C ARG A 272 11.75 -0.70 -3.72
N ASP A 273 12.71 0.19 -3.89
CA ASP A 273 12.47 1.54 -4.42
C ASP A 273 12.06 1.47 -5.89
N ASN A 274 12.62 0.52 -6.64
CA ASN A 274 12.19 0.21 -8.00
C ASN A 274 10.77 -0.38 -8.04
N PHE A 275 10.37 -1.18 -7.04
CA PHE A 275 9.00 -1.71 -6.90
C PHE A 275 7.99 -0.61 -6.58
N ARG A 276 8.33 0.32 -5.66
CA ARG A 276 7.51 1.51 -5.36
C ARG A 276 7.38 2.44 -6.57
N GLY A 277 8.48 2.67 -7.30
CA GLY A 277 8.48 3.43 -8.55
C GLY A 277 7.67 2.81 -9.69
N MET A 278 7.34 1.52 -9.60
CA MET A 278 6.52 0.81 -10.58
C MET A 278 5.01 0.95 -10.35
N ILE A 279 4.61 1.03 -9.08
CA ILE A 279 3.31 1.54 -8.65
C ILE A 279 3.27 3.08 -8.82
N GLY A 280 4.44 3.66 -9.08
CA GLY A 280 4.78 5.06 -9.34
C GLY A 280 3.75 5.86 -10.12
N PRO A 281 3.14 5.44 -11.25
CA PRO A 281 2.17 6.30 -11.93
C PRO A 281 0.90 6.62 -11.10
N VAL A 282 0.59 5.82 -10.07
CA VAL A 282 -0.47 6.07 -9.08
C VAL A 282 0.07 6.79 -7.83
N GLN A 283 1.34 6.59 -7.51
CA GLN A 283 2.09 7.26 -6.44
C GLN A 283 2.75 8.59 -6.86
N GLU A 284 2.79 8.95 -8.15
CA GLU A 284 3.43 10.16 -8.69
C GLU A 284 2.66 11.43 -8.29
N ILE A 285 1.40 11.27 -7.87
CA ILE A 285 0.60 12.30 -7.18
C ILE A 285 0.99 12.43 -5.70
N TYR A 286 1.49 11.35 -5.09
CA TYR A 286 1.92 11.26 -3.69
C TYR A 286 3.40 11.68 -3.50
N ASP A 287 4.28 11.29 -4.42
CA ASP A 287 5.72 11.56 -4.38
C ASP A 287 6.06 12.97 -4.88
N SER A 288 5.14 13.69 -5.52
CA SER A 288 5.28 15.14 -5.69
C SER A 288 5.22 15.92 -4.36
N VAL A 289 5.06 15.22 -3.22
CA VAL A 289 4.94 15.79 -1.87
C VAL A 289 6.04 15.31 -0.91
N TYR A 290 6.77 14.21 -1.15
CA TYR A 290 7.76 13.69 -0.20
C TYR A 290 9.11 13.32 -0.85
N GLU A 291 10.14 14.08 -0.50
CA GLU A 291 11.55 13.87 -0.85
C GLU A 291 12.11 12.61 -0.17
N SER A 292 13.05 11.93 -0.83
CA SER A 292 13.68 10.68 -0.40
C SER A 292 14.53 10.86 0.87
N GLU A 293 13.94 10.59 2.04
CA GLU A 293 14.67 10.40 3.28
C GLU A 293 15.05 8.92 3.45
N SER A 294 16.27 8.68 3.95
CA SER A 294 16.80 7.34 4.25
C SER A 294 15.92 6.63 5.28
N VAL A 295 15.17 5.61 4.84
CA VAL A 295 14.30 4.82 5.72
C VAL A 295 15.08 3.63 6.30
N ALA A 296 15.22 3.58 7.62
CA ALA A 296 15.72 2.45 8.37
C ALA A 296 14.63 1.37 8.55
N GLU A 297 14.90 0.17 8.06
CA GLU A 297 13.95 -0.94 8.08
C GLU A 297 14.19 -1.90 9.25
N VAL A 298 13.18 -2.06 10.10
CA VAL A 298 13.14 -3.06 11.17
C VAL A 298 12.29 -4.22 10.71
N VAL A 299 12.87 -5.42 10.62
CA VAL A 299 12.15 -6.63 10.20
C VAL A 299 11.62 -7.37 11.41
N LEU A 300 10.33 -7.67 11.40
CA LEU A 300 9.62 -8.39 12.43
C LEU A 300 9.13 -9.73 11.89
N ARG A 301 9.30 -10.81 12.68
CA ARG A 301 8.46 -12.00 12.54
C ARG A 301 7.11 -11.69 13.17
N PRO A 302 6.01 -11.61 12.39
CA PRO A 302 4.73 -11.21 12.94
C PRO A 302 4.16 -12.29 13.86
N LEU A 303 3.62 -11.85 14.99
CA LEU A 303 2.73 -12.63 15.83
C LEU A 303 1.27 -12.30 15.48
N ALA A 304 0.94 -11.02 15.35
CA ALA A 304 -0.40 -10.57 15.02
C ALA A 304 -0.41 -9.23 14.27
N LEU A 305 -1.38 -9.07 13.37
CA LEU A 305 -1.75 -7.80 12.74
C LEU A 305 -3.24 -7.58 12.94
N TYR A 306 -3.61 -6.49 13.61
CA TYR A 306 -5.00 -6.19 13.94
C TYR A 306 -5.26 -4.70 14.04
N ARG A 307 -6.54 -4.35 14.03
CA ARG A 307 -7.02 -3.01 14.32
C ARG A 307 -7.85 -3.01 15.60
N GLU A 308 -7.66 -2.00 16.43
CA GLU A 308 -8.47 -1.73 17.61
C GLU A 308 -9.60 -0.75 17.24
N THR A 309 -10.83 -1.05 17.65
CA THR A 309 -12.00 -0.19 17.48
C THR A 309 -12.70 -0.04 18.82
N VAL A 310 -12.89 1.20 19.27
CA VAL A 310 -13.62 1.50 20.50
C VAL A 310 -15.11 1.52 20.17
N VAL A 311 -15.89 0.71 20.87
CA VAL A 311 -17.35 0.64 20.73
C VAL A 311 -17.99 0.98 22.06
N GLU A 312 -19.06 1.77 22.04
CA GLU A 312 -19.88 2.02 23.22
C GLU A 312 -20.62 0.74 23.60
N ARG A 313 -20.49 0.33 24.86
CA ARG A 313 -21.22 -0.83 25.35
C ARG A 313 -22.68 -0.44 25.46
N ALA A 314 -23.53 -1.02 24.63
CA ALA A 314 -24.97 -0.89 24.81
C ALA A 314 -25.29 -1.45 26.19
N GLU A 315 -25.72 -0.58 27.13
CA GLU A 315 -26.30 -1.06 28.38
C GLU A 315 -27.43 -2.02 28.00
N ASP A 316 -27.40 -3.21 28.57
CA ASP A 316 -28.38 -4.26 28.32
C ASP A 316 -29.79 -3.64 28.28
N ALA A 317 -30.49 -3.83 27.16
CA ALA A 317 -31.92 -3.61 27.06
C ALA A 317 -32.71 -4.63 27.90
N ALA A 318 -32.27 -4.87 29.13
CA ALA A 318 -32.93 -5.61 30.19
C ALA A 318 -33.58 -4.61 31.16
N SER A 319 -34.42 -3.73 30.62
CA SER A 319 -35.35 -2.88 31.36
C SER A 319 -36.55 -2.54 30.45
N LEU A 320 -37.26 -3.56 30.00
CA LEU A 320 -38.66 -3.48 29.56
C LEU A 320 -39.44 -4.63 30.20
#